data_AF-A0A950H591-F1
#
_entry.id   AF-A0A950H591-F1
#
_cell.length_a   1.000
_cell.length_b   1.000
_cell.length_c   1.000
_cell.angle_alpha   90.00
_cell.angle_beta   90.00
_cell.angle_gamma   90.00
#
_symmetry.space_group_name_H-M   'P 1'
#
loop_
_entity.id
_entity.type
_entity.pdbx_description
1 polymer ?
#
loop_
_entity_poly.entity_id
_entity_poly.type
_entity_poly.pdbx_seq_one_letter_code
_entity_poly.pdbx_strand_id
1 'polypeptide(L)'
;MLVPHEPWLVALSIAIAVQGAFVGLSLASGLDRAEGFRRRLALAGSALTLATGVWSMHFVGMLAANFPSAIDYLVLPTLISFLICVIVVGAGVYLAHTEGSPAIRIGAGAIAMGLGISLMHYVGMSAVHLAGPTRHEASYVAASVAVSIGTSALALWALDKGATKG
;
A
#
# COMPACT_ATOMS: atom_id res chain seq x y z
N MET A 1 -23.35 10.86 10.55
CA MET A 1 -23.79 9.53 11.01
C MET A 1 -22.52 8.72 11.23
N LEU A 2 -22.15 8.40 12.47
CA LEU A 2 -20.98 7.56 12.73
C LEU A 2 -21.33 6.13 12.31
N VAL A 3 -20.61 5.58 11.34
CA VAL A 3 -20.75 4.17 10.98
C VAL A 3 -20.16 3.38 12.15
N PRO A 4 -20.95 2.53 12.84
CA PRO A 4 -20.40 1.70 13.90
C PRO A 4 -19.36 0.75 13.30
N HIS A 5 -18.23 0.59 13.98
CA HIS A 5 -17.13 -0.27 13.54
C HIS A 5 -16.98 -1.47 14.45
N GLU A 6 -16.74 -2.64 13.88
CA GLU A 6 -16.40 -3.85 14.61
C GLU A 6 -14.94 -3.79 15.09
N PRO A 7 -14.67 -3.62 16.41
CA PRO A 7 -13.32 -3.30 16.88
C PRO A 7 -12.27 -4.37 16.58
N TRP A 8 -12.69 -5.64 16.55
CA TRP A 8 -11.78 -6.76 16.28
C TRP A 8 -11.32 -6.79 14.82
N LEU A 9 -12.16 -6.41 13.86
CA LEU A 9 -11.80 -6.30 12.44
C LEU A 9 -10.86 -5.11 12.21
N VAL A 10 -11.06 -4.01 12.93
CA VAL A 10 -10.12 -2.88 12.92
C VAL A 10 -8.75 -3.32 13.42
N ALA A 11 -8.70 -4.02 14.56
CA ALA A 11 -7.45 -4.56 15.09
C ALA A 11 -6.77 -5.54 14.13
N LEU A 12 -7.54 -6.42 13.47
CA LEU A 12 -7.03 -7.33 12.46
C LEU A 12 -6.47 -6.60 11.24
N SER A 13 -7.16 -5.58 10.73
CA SER A 13 -6.68 -4.74 9.62
C SER A 13 -5.34 -4.09 9.96
N ILE A 14 -5.20 -3.54 11.16
CA ILE A 14 -3.95 -2.96 11.65
C ILE A 14 -2.86 -4.03 11.75
N ALA A 15 -3.17 -5.20 12.31
CA ALA A 15 -2.20 -6.29 12.43
C ALA A 15 -1.67 -6.76 11.06
N ILE A 16 -2.57 -6.89 10.07
CA ILE A 16 -2.22 -7.23 8.69
C ILE A 16 -1.33 -6.14 8.08
N ALA A 17 -1.66 -4.86 8.29
CA ALA A 17 -0.88 -3.74 7.80
C ALA A 17 0.55 -3.76 8.36
N VAL A 18 0.69 -3.95 9.67
CA VAL A 18 1.97 -4.04 10.36
C VAL A 18 2.78 -5.24 9.88
N GLN A 19 2.16 -6.42 9.77
CA GLN A 19 2.83 -7.63 9.31
C GLN A 19 3.31 -7.50 7.85
N GLY A 20 2.46 -6.99 6.96
CA GLY A 20 2.79 -6.77 5.55
C GLY A 20 3.91 -5.74 5.37
N ALA A 21 3.85 -4.63 6.11
CA ALA A 21 4.91 -3.62 6.12
C ALA A 21 6.22 -4.19 6.66
N PHE A 22 6.19 -4.92 7.77
CA PHE A 22 7.37 -5.52 8.39
C PHE A 22 8.09 -6.48 7.43
N VAL A 23 7.37 -7.47 6.89
CA VAL A 23 7.97 -8.46 5.98
C VAL A 23 8.39 -7.81 4.66
N GLY A 24 7.52 -6.97 4.08
CA GLY A 24 7.80 -6.28 2.83
C GLY A 24 9.03 -5.38 2.89
N LEU A 25 9.15 -4.57 3.93
CA LEU A 25 10.34 -3.72 4.15
C LEU A 25 11.57 -4.54 4.54
N SER A 26 11.42 -5.64 5.29
CA SER A 26 12.54 -6.54 5.61
C SER A 26 13.12 -7.22 4.36
N LEU A 27 12.28 -7.55 3.38
CA LEU A 27 12.73 -8.03 2.08
C LEU A 27 13.38 -6.90 1.28
N ALA A 28 12.80 -5.69 1.32
CA ALA A 28 13.33 -4.52 0.64
C ALA A 28 14.73 -4.12 1.15
N SER A 29 15.00 -4.19 2.46
CA SER A 29 16.30 -3.81 3.03
C SER A 29 17.44 -4.73 2.61
N GLY A 30 17.13 -5.94 2.13
CA GLY A 30 18.12 -6.87 1.57
C GLY A 30 18.50 -6.60 0.12
N LEU A 31 17.83 -5.67 -0.59
CA LEU A 31 18.03 -5.47 -2.04
C LEU A 31 19.43 -4.98 -2.40
N ASP A 32 20.05 -4.15 -1.55
CA ASP A 32 21.38 -3.59 -1.81
C ASP A 32 22.49 -4.64 -1.70
N ARG A 33 22.26 -5.72 -0.94
CA ARG A 33 23.21 -6.83 -0.76
C ARG A 33 22.94 -8.00 -1.70
N ALA A 34 21.83 -7.99 -2.41
CA ALA A 34 21.41 -9.08 -3.27
C ALA A 34 21.79 -8.82 -4.74
N GLU A 35 22.27 -9.86 -5.43
CA GLU A 35 22.65 -9.76 -6.85
C GLU A 35 21.83 -10.72 -7.73
N GLY A 36 21.77 -10.39 -9.03
CA GLY A 36 21.18 -11.23 -10.07
C GLY A 36 19.75 -11.71 -9.74
N PHE A 37 19.56 -13.02 -9.71
CA PHE A 37 18.26 -13.65 -9.47
C PHE A 37 17.73 -13.41 -8.04
N ARG A 38 18.61 -13.40 -7.04
CA ARG A 38 18.21 -13.17 -5.63
C ARG A 38 17.64 -11.76 -5.45
N ARG A 39 18.22 -10.76 -6.12
CA ARG A 39 17.70 -9.39 -6.12
C ARG A 39 16.30 -9.31 -6.73
N ARG A 40 16.07 -10.00 -7.85
CA ARG A 40 14.75 -10.06 -8.50
C ARG A 40 13.71 -10.72 -7.60
N LEU A 41 14.06 -11.82 -6.93
CA LEU A 41 13.18 -12.49 -5.98
C LEU A 41 12.87 -11.63 -4.76
N ALA A 42 13.87 -10.96 -4.19
CA ALA A 42 13.65 -10.07 -3.05
C ALA A 42 12.78 -8.86 -3.42
N LEU A 43 12.99 -8.28 -4.61
CA LEU A 43 12.13 -7.22 -5.14
C LEU A 43 10.69 -7.71 -5.35
N ALA A 44 10.51 -8.84 -6.04
CA ALA A 44 9.18 -9.42 -6.26
C ALA A 44 8.48 -9.77 -4.92
N GLY A 45 9.20 -10.38 -3.99
CA GLY A 45 8.70 -10.72 -2.66
C GLY A 45 8.32 -9.49 -1.84
N SER A 46 9.14 -8.43 -1.87
CA SER A 46 8.83 -7.16 -1.20
C SER A 46 7.58 -6.51 -1.79
N ALA A 47 7.49 -6.43 -3.12
CA ALA A 47 6.36 -5.84 -3.83
C ALA A 47 5.05 -6.60 -3.55
N LEU A 48 5.08 -7.93 -3.66
CA LEU A 48 3.93 -8.79 -3.38
C LEU A 48 3.51 -8.65 -1.92
N THR A 49 4.44 -8.71 -0.97
CA THR A 49 4.09 -8.67 0.45
C THR A 49 3.53 -7.31 0.87
N LEU A 50 4.14 -6.20 0.41
CA LEU A 50 3.63 -4.85 0.66
C LEU A 50 2.24 -4.68 0.04
N ALA A 51 2.06 -5.07 -1.22
CA ALA A 51 0.78 -4.95 -1.90
C ALA A 51 -0.29 -5.82 -1.26
N THR A 52 0.02 -7.06 -0.88
CA THR A 52 -0.92 -7.94 -0.16
C THR A 52 -1.28 -7.37 1.21
N GLY A 53 -0.32 -6.75 1.92
CA GLY A 53 -0.58 -6.05 3.18
C GLY A 53 -1.56 -4.89 3.00
N VAL A 54 -1.24 -3.95 2.09
CA VAL A 54 -2.08 -2.78 1.76
C VAL A 54 -3.47 -3.21 1.28
N TRP A 55 -3.52 -4.20 0.39
CA TRP A 55 -4.75 -4.79 -0.13
C TRP A 55 -5.61 -5.41 0.94
N SER A 56 -5.06 -6.36 1.69
CA SER A 56 -5.81 -7.05 2.72
C SER A 56 -6.27 -6.10 3.83
N MET A 57 -5.42 -5.19 4.30
CA MET A 57 -5.82 -4.22 5.33
C MET A 57 -6.99 -3.34 4.88
N HIS A 58 -7.02 -2.93 3.60
CA HIS A 58 -8.06 -2.05 3.08
C HIS A 58 -9.41 -2.76 3.02
N PHE A 59 -9.47 -3.97 2.45
CA PHE A 59 -10.71 -4.73 2.36
C PHE A 59 -11.20 -5.21 3.73
N VAL A 60 -10.31 -5.68 4.61
CA VAL A 60 -10.67 -6.00 6.00
C VAL A 60 -11.14 -4.77 6.77
N GLY A 61 -10.53 -3.60 6.53
CA GLY A 61 -10.95 -2.34 7.12
C GLY A 61 -12.34 -1.89 6.62
N MET A 62 -12.65 -2.12 5.35
CA MET A 62 -13.99 -1.88 4.81
C MET A 62 -15.03 -2.83 5.41
N LEU A 63 -14.70 -4.11 5.60
CA LEU A 63 -15.57 -5.07 6.29
C LEU A 63 -15.83 -4.69 7.76
N ALA A 64 -14.89 -3.99 8.40
CA ALA A 64 -15.06 -3.52 9.77
C ALA A 64 -16.14 -2.43 9.90
N ALA A 65 -16.45 -1.71 8.81
CA ALA A 65 -17.46 -0.67 8.80
C ALA A 65 -18.84 -1.30 8.55
N ASN A 66 -19.78 -1.07 9.47
CA ASN A 66 -21.15 -1.57 9.33
C ASN A 66 -21.95 -0.72 8.34
N PHE A 67 -21.91 -1.08 7.07
CA PHE A 67 -22.74 -0.41 6.06
C PHE A 67 -24.21 -0.85 6.16
N PRO A 68 -25.19 0.06 5.98
CA PRO A 68 -26.61 -0.26 6.07
C PRO A 68 -27.13 -1.21 4.98
N SER A 69 -26.38 -1.41 3.90
CA SER A 69 -26.72 -2.26 2.75
C SER A 69 -25.72 -3.39 2.59
N ALA A 70 -26.17 -4.53 2.05
CA ALA A 70 -25.28 -5.63 1.67
C ALA A 70 -24.21 -5.11 0.69
N ILE A 71 -22.95 -5.38 1.01
CA ILE A 71 -21.80 -5.02 0.18
C ILE A 71 -21.46 -6.25 -0.65
N ASP A 72 -21.68 -6.15 -1.96
CA ASP A 72 -21.12 -7.10 -2.91
C ASP A 72 -19.81 -6.57 -3.45
N TYR A 73 -18.78 -7.41 -3.41
CA TYR A 73 -17.48 -7.11 -3.99
C TYR A 73 -17.36 -7.75 -5.37
N LEU A 74 -17.20 -6.91 -6.40
CA LEU A 74 -16.86 -7.39 -7.71
C LEU A 74 -15.42 -7.94 -7.71
N VAL A 75 -15.26 -9.20 -8.14
CA VAL A 75 -13.97 -9.88 -8.16
C VAL A 75 -12.97 -9.17 -9.07
N LEU A 76 -13.41 -8.72 -10.25
CA LEU A 76 -12.51 -8.17 -11.27
C LEU A 76 -11.86 -6.84 -10.84
N PRO A 77 -12.60 -5.81 -10.39
CA PRO A 77 -11.98 -4.58 -9.89
C PRO A 77 -11.11 -4.80 -8.66
N THR A 78 -11.49 -5.75 -7.79
CA THR A 78 -10.70 -6.15 -6.63
C THR A 78 -9.31 -6.69 -7.05
N LEU A 79 -9.27 -7.59 -8.03
CA LEU A 79 -8.01 -8.12 -8.57
C LEU A 79 -7.20 -7.06 -9.32
N ILE A 80 -7.85 -6.18 -10.07
CA ILE A 80 -7.18 -5.07 -10.76
C ILE A 80 -6.54 -4.11 -9.75
N SER A 81 -7.24 -3.77 -8.66
CA SER A 81 -6.70 -2.92 -7.59
C SER A 81 -5.43 -3.53 -6.97
N PHE A 82 -5.45 -4.85 -6.75
CA PHE A 82 -4.28 -5.58 -6.25
C PHE A 82 -3.12 -5.54 -7.24
N LEU A 83 -3.37 -5.84 -8.52
CA LEU A 83 -2.33 -5.85 -9.54
C LEU A 83 -1.68 -4.47 -9.74
N ILE A 84 -2.50 -3.40 -9.77
CA ILE A 84 -1.99 -2.03 -9.81
C ILE A 84 -1.11 -1.75 -8.60
N CYS A 85 -1.55 -2.15 -7.40
CA CYS A 85 -0.78 -1.98 -6.18
C CYS A 85 0.59 -2.68 -6.29
N VAL A 86 0.62 -3.96 -6.67
CA VAL A 86 1.85 -4.75 -6.84
C VAL A 86 2.83 -4.07 -7.79
N ILE A 87 2.36 -3.64 -8.96
CA ILE A 87 3.21 -3.06 -9.99
C ILE A 87 3.76 -1.70 -9.53
N VAL A 88 2.89 -0.81 -9.05
CA VAL A 88 3.27 0.58 -8.77
C VAL A 88 4.06 0.68 -7.45
N VAL A 89 3.67 -0.07 -6.41
CA VAL A 89 4.45 -0.16 -5.16
C VAL A 89 5.79 -0.85 -5.42
N GLY A 90 5.81 -1.94 -6.20
CA GLY A 90 7.05 -2.60 -6.60
C GLY A 90 7.99 -1.69 -7.39
N ALA A 91 7.46 -0.87 -8.31
CA ALA A 91 8.23 0.16 -8.99
C ALA A 91 8.79 1.20 -8.01
N GLY A 92 8.01 1.62 -7.01
CA GLY A 92 8.47 2.54 -5.98
C GLY A 92 9.60 1.96 -5.11
N VAL A 93 9.51 0.69 -4.72
CA VAL A 93 10.61 -0.01 -4.04
C VAL A 93 11.83 -0.11 -4.93
N TYR A 94 11.66 -0.45 -6.21
CA TYR A 94 12.78 -0.48 -7.16
C TYR A 94 13.47 0.88 -7.28
N LEU A 95 12.70 1.95 -7.46
CA LEU A 95 13.20 3.33 -7.54
C LEU A 95 13.97 3.72 -6.28
N ALA A 96 13.50 3.33 -5.09
CA ALA A 96 14.22 3.61 -3.84
C ALA A 96 15.61 2.95 -3.75
N HIS A 97 15.88 1.92 -4.56
CA HIS A 97 17.14 1.17 -4.59
C HIS A 97 17.93 1.38 -5.90
N THR A 98 17.62 2.40 -6.70
CA THR A 98 18.44 2.78 -7.87
C THR A 98 19.61 3.66 -7.47
N GLU A 99 20.75 3.56 -8.13
CA GLU A 99 21.91 4.43 -7.90
C GLU A 99 21.58 5.94 -8.09
N GLY A 100 22.30 6.81 -7.38
CA GLY A 100 22.11 8.28 -7.42
C GLY A 100 21.80 8.92 -6.06
N SER A 101 21.25 10.15 -6.09
CA SER A 101 20.97 10.93 -4.87
C SER A 101 19.92 10.24 -3.99
N PRO A 102 20.19 10.02 -2.68
CA PRO A 102 19.22 9.45 -1.73
C PRO A 102 17.89 10.21 -1.72
N ALA A 103 17.94 11.54 -1.76
CA ALA A 103 16.74 12.38 -1.74
C ALA A 103 15.85 12.17 -2.97
N ILE A 104 16.45 12.04 -4.16
CA ILE A 104 15.72 11.85 -5.42
C ILE A 104 15.11 10.45 -5.47
N ARG A 105 15.91 9.42 -5.16
CA ARG A 105 15.44 8.03 -5.23
C ARG A 105 14.33 7.74 -4.21
N ILE A 106 14.46 8.25 -2.97
CA ILE A 106 13.43 8.11 -1.92
C ILE A 106 12.19 8.91 -2.30
N GLY A 107 12.36 10.14 -2.79
CA GLY A 107 11.25 10.99 -3.24
C GLY A 107 10.45 10.34 -4.37
N ALA A 108 11.14 9.84 -5.41
CA ALA A 108 10.51 9.14 -6.53
C ALA A 108 9.81 7.85 -6.08
N GLY A 109 10.48 7.05 -5.23
CA GLY A 109 9.91 5.83 -4.66
C GLY A 109 8.66 6.10 -3.82
N ALA A 110 8.69 7.14 -2.98
CA ALA A 110 7.58 7.52 -2.12
C ALA A 110 6.36 8.02 -2.91
N ILE A 111 6.59 8.82 -3.95
CA ILE A 111 5.52 9.27 -4.86
C ILE A 111 4.91 8.07 -5.57
N ALA A 112 5.73 7.17 -6.13
CA ALA A 112 5.24 5.96 -6.78
C ALA A 112 4.42 5.10 -5.81
N MET A 113 4.96 4.75 -4.63
CA MET A 113 4.24 3.95 -3.63
C MET A 113 2.94 4.62 -3.17
N GLY A 114 2.95 5.92 -2.86
CA GLY A 114 1.77 6.66 -2.44
C GLY A 114 0.69 6.69 -3.52
N LEU A 115 1.07 6.90 -4.78
CA LEU A 115 0.16 6.81 -5.93
C LEU A 115 -0.39 5.40 -6.10
N GLY A 116 0.43 4.36 -5.95
CA GLY A 116 0.01 2.96 -6.02
C GLY A 116 -1.02 2.60 -4.95
N ILE A 117 -0.79 3.01 -3.70
CA ILE A 117 -1.72 2.86 -2.58
C ILE A 117 -3.03 3.61 -2.87
N SER A 118 -2.93 4.84 -3.36
CA SER A 118 -4.10 5.67 -3.66
C SER A 118 -4.93 5.11 -4.81
N LEU A 119 -4.28 4.68 -5.90
CA LEU A 119 -4.95 4.03 -7.03
C LEU A 119 -5.66 2.75 -6.59
N MET A 120 -4.97 1.92 -5.83
CA MET A 120 -5.58 0.72 -5.26
C MET A 120 -6.79 1.07 -4.39
N HIS A 121 -6.72 2.15 -3.57
CA HIS A 121 -7.84 2.56 -2.72
C HIS A 121 -9.06 2.94 -3.54
N TYR A 122 -8.90 3.82 -4.54
CA TYR A 122 -10.03 4.28 -5.36
C TYR A 122 -10.56 3.20 -6.32
N VAL A 123 -9.70 2.35 -6.87
CA VAL A 123 -10.13 1.20 -7.69
C VAL A 123 -10.75 0.10 -6.81
N GLY A 124 -10.28 -0.07 -5.57
CA GLY A 124 -10.88 -0.98 -4.59
C GLY A 124 -12.27 -0.51 -4.16
N MET A 125 -12.45 0.80 -3.98
CA MET A 125 -13.75 1.40 -3.70
C MET A 125 -14.74 1.25 -4.87
N SER A 126 -14.27 1.22 -6.13
CA SER A 126 -15.15 0.95 -7.28
C SER A 126 -15.55 -0.53 -7.40
N ALA A 127 -14.85 -1.43 -6.69
CA ALA A 127 -15.25 -2.84 -6.59
C ALA A 127 -16.51 -3.04 -5.74
N VAL A 128 -16.80 -2.08 -4.86
CA VAL A 128 -17.93 -2.13 -3.94
C VAL A 128 -19.20 -1.72 -4.67
N HIS A 129 -20.13 -2.66 -4.80
CA HIS A 129 -21.46 -2.40 -5.35
C HIS A 129 -22.37 -1.81 -4.26
N LEU A 130 -22.23 -0.51 -4.00
CA LEU A 130 -23.14 0.22 -3.10
C LEU A 130 -24.36 0.74 -3.88
N ALA A 131 -25.54 0.65 -3.28
CA ALA A 131 -26.76 1.26 -3.81
C ALA A 131 -26.71 2.79 -3.68
N GLY A 132 -25.96 3.46 -4.55
CA GLY A 132 -25.89 4.93 -4.63
C GLY A 132 -24.57 5.47 -5.19
N PRO A 133 -24.55 6.70 -5.73
CA PRO A 133 -23.34 7.31 -6.27
C PRO A 133 -22.33 7.62 -5.16
N THR A 134 -21.13 7.05 -5.23
CA THR A 134 -19.99 7.38 -4.37
C THR A 134 -19.43 8.74 -4.76
N ARG A 135 -19.66 9.77 -3.94
CA ARG A 135 -19.09 11.10 -4.14
C ARG A 135 -17.75 11.21 -3.42
N HIS A 136 -16.68 11.39 -4.18
CA HIS A 136 -15.36 11.70 -3.65
C HIS A 136 -15.15 13.21 -3.68
N GLU A 137 -15.06 13.82 -2.51
CA GLU A 137 -14.68 15.22 -2.39
C GLU A 137 -13.19 15.40 -2.68
N ALA A 138 -12.85 16.30 -3.60
CA ALA A 138 -11.48 16.49 -4.08
C ALA A 138 -10.47 16.84 -2.95
N SER A 139 -10.93 17.53 -1.91
CA SER A 139 -10.13 17.88 -0.73
C SER A 139 -9.66 16.64 0.04
N TYR A 140 -10.58 15.70 0.31
CA TYR A 140 -10.26 14.44 0.98
C TYR A 140 -9.41 13.53 0.09
N VAL A 141 -9.62 13.57 -1.23
CA VAL A 141 -8.77 12.84 -2.19
C VAL A 141 -7.33 13.37 -2.15
N ALA A 142 -7.17 14.69 -2.23
CA ALA A 142 -5.84 15.30 -2.14
C ALA A 142 -5.16 15.01 -0.81
N ALA A 143 -5.92 15.09 0.30
CA ALA A 143 -5.41 14.76 1.63
C ALA A 143 -4.98 13.28 1.75
N SER A 144 -5.78 12.33 1.24
CA SER A 144 -5.44 10.91 1.28
C SER A 144 -4.16 10.61 0.48
N VAL A 145 -4.01 11.24 -0.69
CA VAL A 145 -2.81 11.10 -1.54
C VAL A 145 -1.59 11.71 -0.84
N ALA A 146 -1.72 12.86 -0.19
CA ALA A 146 -0.63 13.46 0.57
C ALA A 146 -0.19 12.55 1.73
N VAL A 147 -1.15 11.96 2.45
CA VAL A 147 -0.88 11.03 3.55
C VAL A 147 -0.20 9.75 3.05
N SER A 148 -0.66 9.18 1.93
CA SER A 148 -0.06 7.96 1.38
C SER A 148 1.37 8.19 0.87
N ILE A 149 1.64 9.33 0.25
CA ILE A 149 3.01 9.72 -0.14
C ILE A 149 3.87 9.97 1.10
N GLY A 150 3.37 10.71 2.10
CA GLY A 150 4.10 11.01 3.32
C GLY A 150 4.47 9.76 4.12
N THR A 151 3.53 8.83 4.28
CA THR A 151 3.79 7.54 4.95
C THR A 151 4.75 6.65 4.17
N SER A 152 4.65 6.63 2.83
CA SER A 152 5.61 5.93 1.96
C SER A 152 7.02 6.53 2.08
N ALA A 153 7.14 7.87 2.13
CA ALA A 153 8.41 8.55 2.32
C ALA A 153 9.04 8.20 3.68
N LEU A 154 8.24 8.19 4.75
CA LEU A 154 8.71 7.79 6.08
C LEU A 154 9.20 6.35 6.11
N ALA A 155 8.47 5.42 5.47
CA ALA A 155 8.86 4.01 5.41
C ALA A 155 10.20 3.81 4.67
N LEU A 156 10.36 4.43 3.49
CA LEU A 156 11.58 4.32 2.70
C LEU A 156 12.76 5.05 3.37
N TRP A 157 12.53 6.19 3.99
CA TRP A 157 13.56 6.90 4.76
C TRP A 157 14.03 6.11 5.98
N ALA A 158 13.11 5.46 6.68
CA ALA A 158 13.47 4.59 7.81
C ALA A 158 14.29 3.38 7.35
N LEU A 159 13.96 2.81 6.19
CA LEU A 159 14.71 1.73 5.56
C LEU A 159 16.14 2.14 5.20
N ASP A 160 16.30 3.28 4.52
CA ASP A 160 17.60 3.84 4.12
C ASP A 160 18.50 4.15 5.33
N LYS A 161 17.93 4.79 6.37
CA LYS A 161 18.65 5.02 7.63
C LYS A 161 19.00 3.75 8.39
N GLY A 162 18.16 2.72 8.31
CA GLY A 162 18.46 1.41 8.90
C GLY A 162 19.66 0.75 8.24
N ALA A 163 19.78 0.86 6.91
CA ALA A 163 20.91 0.30 6.15
C ALA A 163 22.26 0.98 6.45
N THR A 164 22.26 2.27 6.79
CA THR A 164 23.51 3.01 7.11
C THR A 164 24.10 2.70 8.50
N LYS A 165 23.37 1.99 9.37
CA LYS A 165 23.77 1.72 10.76
C LYS A 165 24.29 0.30 11.04
N GLY A 166 24.27 -0.60 10.05
CA GLY A 166 24.66 -2.01 10.23
C GLY A 166 25.65 -2.48 9.18
#